data_AF-A0A7J8GYX6-F1
#
_entry.id   AF-A0A7J8GYX6-F1
#
_cell.length_a   1.000
_cell.length_b   1.000
_cell.length_c   1.000
_cell.angle_alpha   90.00
_cell.angle_beta   90.00
_cell.angle_gamma   90.00
#
_symmetry.space_group_name_H-M   'P 1'
#
loop_
_entity.id
_entity.type
_entity.pdbx_description
1 polymer ?
#
loop_
_entity_poly.entity_id
_entity_poly.type
_entity_poly.pdbx_seq_one_letter_code
_entity_poly.pdbx_strand_id
1 'polypeptide(L)'
;MFHGGTNFGFINGATDLGKHESIATSYDYDAVLTEAGDYTEKYFKLRKLFGSVLAFPLPPLPKLTPKTVYPSMRPSFYLPLWDVLQYLNEPVISDKPINMENLPINSGNGQSYGFILYETAICSGGELHADVQDTAQVFLNETSIGILGNADQYLNIPKVRGCQRLRILVENQGRVNFSWKIQDQRKGLIGSVTINNIPLEGYTIYSLEMKMSFFERLHSATWRPFRSSYLGPAFYIGTLRAGSSPKDTFLRLLNWNNGFVFINGRNLGRYWYIGPQETLYLPGTWLHPGENEIILFEKRKSGSYILTNLNPSFKTVL
;
A
#
# COMPACT_ATOMS: atom_id res chain seq x y z
N MET A 1 6.11 23.11 2.87
CA MET A 1 4.68 23.31 2.58
C MET A 1 4.06 24.24 3.63
N PHE A 2 2.98 24.98 3.31
CA PHE A 2 2.15 25.60 4.36
C PHE A 2 1.33 24.54 5.09
N HIS A 3 0.57 23.74 4.35
CA HIS A 3 -0.07 22.50 4.81
C HIS A 3 0.28 21.41 3.81
N GLY A 4 0.90 20.32 4.26
CA GLY A 4 1.32 19.23 3.38
C GLY A 4 0.24 18.17 3.19
N GLY A 5 -0.29 17.61 4.28
CA GLY A 5 -1.41 16.66 4.24
C GLY A 5 -0.96 15.20 4.10
N THR A 6 -1.59 14.45 3.20
CA THR A 6 -1.44 12.99 3.08
C THR A 6 -1.34 12.54 1.62
N ASN A 7 -0.42 11.63 1.33
CA ASN A 7 -0.33 10.89 0.07
C ASN A 7 -1.29 9.70 0.09
N PHE A 8 -2.61 9.95 -0.03
CA PHE A 8 -3.60 8.87 0.04
C PHE A 8 -3.41 7.81 -1.05
N GLY A 9 -3.72 6.56 -0.71
CA GLY A 9 -3.64 5.44 -1.64
C GLY A 9 -2.22 5.10 -2.10
N PHE A 10 -2.02 5.00 -3.41
CA PHE A 10 -0.73 4.62 -4.02
C PHE A 10 0.02 5.80 -4.65
N ILE A 11 -0.34 7.04 -4.29
CA ILE A 11 0.16 8.24 -4.97
C ILE A 11 1.49 8.74 -4.42
N ASN A 12 2.11 8.03 -3.46
CA ASN A 12 3.41 8.42 -2.93
C ASN A 12 4.46 8.45 -4.05
N GLY A 13 5.33 9.45 -3.98
CA GLY A 13 6.53 9.49 -4.83
C GLY A 13 7.62 8.56 -4.31
N ALA A 14 8.78 8.66 -4.94
CA ALA A 14 10.00 8.00 -4.51
C ALA A 14 11.23 8.83 -4.89
N THR A 15 12.32 8.62 -4.17
CA THR A 15 13.64 9.14 -4.51
C THR A 15 14.55 8.01 -4.96
N ASP A 16 15.56 8.34 -5.78
CA ASP A 16 16.63 7.42 -6.15
C ASP A 16 17.97 8.15 -6.02
N LEU A 17 18.68 7.86 -4.92
CA LEU A 17 20.03 8.37 -4.64
C LEU A 17 21.03 7.19 -4.59
N GLY A 18 20.90 6.24 -5.52
CA GLY A 18 21.65 4.98 -5.55
C GLY A 18 20.86 3.79 -5.01
N LYS A 19 19.68 4.06 -4.42
CA LYS A 19 18.68 3.08 -4.03
C LYS A 19 17.30 3.71 -4.17
N HIS A 20 16.33 2.92 -4.60
CA HIS A 20 14.93 3.31 -4.61
C HIS A 20 14.39 3.43 -3.19
N GLU A 21 13.89 4.61 -2.83
CA GLU A 21 13.30 4.90 -1.53
C GLU A 21 11.91 5.51 -1.69
N SER A 22 10.89 4.77 -1.26
CA SER A 22 9.51 5.25 -1.31
C SER A 22 9.26 6.33 -0.27
N ILE A 23 8.55 7.38 -0.67
CA ILE A 23 8.07 8.41 0.26
C ILE A 23 6.92 7.83 1.10
N ALA A 24 6.85 8.22 2.38
CA ALA A 24 5.81 7.77 3.30
C ALA A 24 4.41 8.27 2.89
N THR A 25 3.38 7.65 3.47
CA THR A 25 1.98 8.05 3.26
C THR A 25 1.70 9.42 3.86
N SER A 26 2.21 9.71 5.06
CA SER A 26 2.12 11.04 5.65
C SER A 26 2.94 12.02 4.83
N TYR A 27 2.32 13.15 4.48
CA TYR A 27 2.98 14.30 3.89
C TYR A 27 2.91 15.49 4.85
N ASP A 28 2.97 15.24 6.16
CA ASP A 28 3.04 16.26 7.21
C ASP A 28 4.13 17.31 6.89
N TYR A 29 5.26 16.84 6.36
CA TYR A 29 6.35 17.65 5.82
C TYR A 29 7.09 18.50 6.88
N ASP A 30 6.77 18.36 8.17
CA ASP A 30 7.07 19.40 9.16
C ASP A 30 6.61 20.77 8.60
N ALA A 31 5.40 20.81 8.07
CA ALA A 31 4.85 22.01 7.47
C ALA A 31 4.43 23.03 8.54
N VAL A 32 3.86 24.14 8.10
CA VAL A 32 3.30 25.16 9.00
C VAL A 32 2.07 24.61 9.73
N LEU A 33 1.25 23.79 9.07
CA LEU A 33 0.19 22.98 9.67
C LEU A 33 0.54 21.50 9.60
N THR A 34 0.14 20.73 10.61
CA THR A 34 0.34 19.27 10.61
C THR A 34 -0.44 18.58 9.48
N GLU A 35 -0.20 17.29 9.24
CA GLU A 35 -1.00 16.45 8.33
C GLU A 35 -2.51 16.65 8.52
N ALA A 36 -2.98 16.65 9.78
CA ALA A 36 -4.38 16.83 10.15
C ALA A 36 -4.83 18.31 10.28
N GLY A 37 -4.00 19.27 9.83
CA GLY A 37 -4.32 20.69 9.77
C GLY A 37 -4.19 21.44 11.10
N ASP A 38 -3.53 20.87 12.11
CA ASP A 38 -3.35 21.52 13.40
C ASP A 38 -2.25 22.59 13.33
N TYR A 39 -2.38 23.66 14.13
CA TYR A 39 -1.37 24.71 14.21
C TYR A 39 -0.10 24.20 14.92
N THR A 40 1.04 24.39 14.27
CA THR A 40 2.35 24.06 14.84
C THR A 40 2.97 25.27 15.54
N GLU A 41 4.08 25.08 16.26
CA GLU A 41 4.91 26.18 16.76
C GLU A 41 5.39 27.09 15.61
N LYS A 42 5.68 26.51 14.43
CA LYS A 42 6.08 27.23 13.22
C LYS A 42 4.99 28.17 12.74
N TYR A 43 3.71 27.75 12.78
CA TYR A 43 2.57 28.63 12.50
C TYR A 43 2.57 29.86 13.41
N PHE A 44 2.70 29.67 14.72
CA PHE A 44 2.65 30.78 15.68
C PHE A 44 3.85 31.72 15.56
N LYS A 45 5.06 31.19 15.25
CA LYS A 45 6.24 32.03 14.97
C LYS A 45 6.03 32.91 13.74
N LEU A 46 5.54 32.34 12.64
CA LEU A 46 5.23 33.10 11.42
C LEU A 46 4.13 34.12 11.66
N ARG A 47 3.06 33.74 12.38
CA ARG A 47 1.97 34.65 12.74
C ARG A 47 2.47 35.82 13.59
N LYS A 48 3.36 35.57 14.56
CA LYS A 48 3.99 36.64 15.36
C LYS A 48 4.82 37.58 14.50
N LEU A 49 5.64 37.05 13.59
CA LEU A 49 6.45 37.83 12.66
C LEU A 49 5.59 38.72 11.76
N PHE A 50 4.56 38.17 11.13
CA PHE A 50 3.66 38.97 10.29
C PHE A 50 2.90 40.01 11.11
N GLY A 51 2.50 39.68 12.34
CA GLY A 51 1.87 40.63 13.24
C GLY A 51 2.76 41.81 13.64
N SER A 52 4.09 41.65 13.60
CA SER A 52 5.03 42.76 13.87
C SER A 52 5.36 43.62 12.64
N VAL A 53 5.04 43.15 11.43
CA VAL A 53 5.39 43.85 10.17
C VAL A 53 4.18 44.48 9.51
N LEU A 54 3.00 43.86 9.62
CA LEU A 54 1.79 44.33 8.96
C LEU A 54 1.15 45.48 9.74
N ALA A 55 0.70 46.51 9.02
CA ALA A 55 -0.01 47.66 9.60
C ALA A 55 -1.47 47.36 9.99
N PHE A 56 -1.97 46.16 9.67
CA PHE A 56 -3.33 45.71 9.96
C PHE A 56 -3.32 44.48 10.87
N PRO A 57 -4.34 44.31 11.73
CA PRO A 57 -4.43 43.16 12.62
C PRO A 57 -4.63 41.86 11.82
N LEU A 58 -3.98 40.79 12.28
CA LEU A 58 -4.14 39.47 11.70
C LEU A 58 -5.53 38.88 12.00
N PRO A 59 -6.15 38.15 11.04
CA PRO A 59 -7.49 37.57 11.23
C PRO A 59 -7.48 36.55 12.38
N PRO A 60 -8.59 36.37 13.12
CA PRO A 60 -8.67 35.40 14.21
C PRO A 60 -8.42 33.97 13.70
N LEU A 61 -8.05 33.08 14.61
CA LEU A 61 -7.76 31.69 14.27
C LEU A 61 -9.06 30.91 14.02
N PRO A 62 -9.17 30.20 12.88
CA PRO A 62 -10.18 29.17 12.70
C PRO A 62 -10.18 28.14 13.83
N LYS A 63 -11.35 27.55 14.12
CA LYS A 63 -11.47 26.44 15.07
C LYS A 63 -10.80 25.21 14.48
N LEU A 64 -10.03 24.48 15.32
CA LEU A 64 -9.41 23.23 14.93
C LEU A 64 -10.46 22.12 14.73
N THR A 65 -10.17 21.23 13.79
CA THR A 65 -10.99 20.03 13.55
C THR A 65 -10.82 19.07 14.73
N PRO A 66 -11.92 18.68 15.41
CA PRO A 66 -11.84 17.81 16.57
C PRO A 66 -11.42 16.40 16.16
N LYS A 67 -10.62 15.77 17.01
CA LYS A 67 -10.18 14.37 16.84
C LYS A 67 -10.75 13.49 17.93
N THR A 68 -10.82 12.19 17.70
CA THR A 68 -11.32 11.22 18.70
C THR A 68 -10.58 9.89 18.65
N VAL A 69 -10.70 9.13 19.73
CA VAL A 69 -10.39 7.70 19.77
C VAL A 69 -11.69 6.94 19.60
N TYR A 70 -11.73 6.06 18.61
CA TYR A 70 -12.76 5.06 18.43
C TYR A 70 -12.36 3.75 19.13
N PRO A 71 -13.33 2.89 19.50
CA PRO A 71 -13.03 1.57 20.04
C PRO A 71 -12.06 0.80 19.14
N SER A 72 -11.12 0.08 19.77
CA SER A 72 -10.23 -0.81 19.04
C SER A 72 -11.02 -1.92 18.36
N MET A 73 -10.51 -2.40 17.24
CA MET A 73 -11.18 -3.44 16.47
C MET A 73 -10.20 -4.54 16.06
N ARG A 74 -10.74 -5.75 15.97
CA ARG A 74 -10.07 -6.92 15.42
C ARG A 74 -10.82 -7.29 14.14
N PRO A 75 -10.13 -7.53 13.00
CA PRO A 75 -10.79 -8.04 11.82
C PRO A 75 -11.52 -9.35 12.12
N SER A 76 -12.75 -9.48 11.62
CA SER A 76 -13.61 -10.64 11.87
C SER A 76 -13.36 -11.75 10.87
N PHE A 77 -13.00 -11.38 9.64
CA PHE A 77 -12.78 -12.31 8.55
C PHE A 77 -11.54 -11.94 7.74
N TYR A 78 -11.05 -12.92 6.99
CA TYR A 78 -9.94 -12.74 6.06
C TYR A 78 -10.17 -13.52 4.77
N LEU A 79 -9.48 -13.10 3.72
CA LEU A 79 -9.53 -13.69 2.39
C LEU A 79 -8.10 -13.69 1.80
N PRO A 80 -7.46 -14.87 1.69
CA PRO A 80 -6.17 -15.01 1.01
C PRO A 80 -6.20 -14.41 -0.40
N LEU A 81 -5.10 -13.76 -0.81
CA LEU A 81 -5.00 -13.15 -2.14
C LEU A 81 -5.32 -14.15 -3.27
N TRP A 82 -4.99 -15.42 -3.07
CA TRP A 82 -5.19 -16.48 -4.05
C TRP A 82 -6.67 -16.75 -4.34
N ASP A 83 -7.52 -16.63 -3.32
CA ASP A 83 -8.98 -16.75 -3.46
C ASP A 83 -9.61 -15.48 -4.05
N VAL A 84 -8.88 -14.35 -4.01
CA VAL A 84 -9.32 -13.05 -4.55
C VAL A 84 -9.23 -13.01 -6.08
N LEU A 85 -8.36 -13.81 -6.69
CA LEU A 85 -8.05 -13.70 -8.13
C LEU A 85 -9.29 -13.82 -9.03
N GLN A 86 -10.29 -14.61 -8.63
CA GLN A 86 -11.56 -14.77 -9.36
C GLN A 86 -12.45 -13.52 -9.35
N TYR A 87 -12.21 -12.56 -8.45
CA TYR A 87 -12.97 -11.30 -8.34
C TYR A 87 -12.25 -10.13 -9.01
N LEU A 88 -11.04 -10.36 -9.54
CA LEU A 88 -10.31 -9.38 -10.33
C LEU A 88 -10.93 -9.26 -11.73
N ASN A 89 -10.50 -8.23 -12.47
CA ASN A 89 -10.80 -8.17 -13.89
C ASN A 89 -10.09 -9.34 -14.61
N GLU A 90 -10.52 -9.64 -15.83
CA GLU A 90 -9.91 -10.71 -16.63
C GLU A 90 -8.38 -10.54 -16.71
N PRO A 91 -7.61 -11.62 -16.48
CA PRO A 91 -6.17 -11.56 -16.56
C PRO A 91 -5.69 -11.40 -18.00
N VAL A 92 -4.54 -10.78 -18.17
CA VAL A 92 -3.85 -10.69 -19.47
C VAL A 92 -3.00 -11.93 -19.66
N ILE A 93 -3.17 -12.62 -20.78
CA ILE A 93 -2.33 -13.77 -21.18
C ILE A 93 -1.25 -13.26 -22.14
N SER A 94 0.01 -13.66 -21.93
CA SER A 94 1.14 -13.24 -22.75
C SER A 94 2.30 -14.22 -22.66
N ASP A 95 3.00 -14.49 -23.76
CA ASP A 95 4.18 -15.36 -23.74
C ASP A 95 5.36 -14.72 -22.99
N LYS A 96 5.40 -13.40 -22.89
CA LYS A 96 6.45 -12.63 -22.20
C LYS A 96 5.85 -11.83 -21.05
N PRO A 97 6.62 -11.53 -20.00
CA PRO A 97 6.15 -10.59 -18.98
C PRO A 97 5.90 -9.21 -19.61
N ILE A 98 4.80 -8.57 -19.22
CA ILE A 98 4.43 -7.21 -19.63
C ILE A 98 4.41 -6.35 -18.37
N ASN A 99 5.21 -5.27 -18.36
CA ASN A 99 5.22 -4.32 -17.25
C ASN A 99 3.86 -3.63 -17.07
N MET A 100 3.65 -3.02 -15.90
CA MET A 100 2.36 -2.45 -15.51
C MET A 100 1.83 -1.45 -16.55
N GLU A 101 2.66 -0.53 -17.04
CA GLU A 101 2.26 0.54 -17.95
C GLU A 101 1.89 0.05 -19.36
N ASN A 102 2.46 -1.07 -19.81
CA ASN A 102 2.22 -1.61 -21.15
C ASN A 102 1.10 -2.67 -21.18
N LEU A 103 0.44 -2.95 -20.06
CA LEU A 103 -0.69 -3.88 -20.05
C LEU A 103 -1.82 -3.37 -20.98
N PRO A 104 -2.44 -4.24 -21.78
CA PRO A 104 -3.57 -3.88 -22.65
C PRO A 104 -4.89 -3.74 -21.86
N ILE A 105 -4.87 -3.01 -20.75
CA ILE A 105 -6.03 -2.74 -19.89
C ILE A 105 -6.30 -1.23 -19.85
N ASN A 106 -7.39 -0.82 -19.19
CA ASN A 106 -7.76 0.59 -19.01
C ASN A 106 -7.76 1.37 -20.35
N SER A 107 -8.33 0.76 -21.40
CA SER A 107 -8.36 1.31 -22.77
C SER A 107 -6.98 1.62 -23.34
N GLY A 108 -5.99 0.75 -23.05
CA GLY A 108 -4.61 0.87 -23.55
C GLY A 108 -3.69 1.75 -22.72
N ASN A 109 -4.15 2.27 -21.57
CA ASN A 109 -3.32 3.09 -20.67
C ASN A 109 -2.56 2.27 -19.61
N GLY A 110 -2.70 0.95 -19.62
CA GLY A 110 -2.05 0.06 -18.68
C GLY A 110 -2.49 0.28 -17.23
N GLN A 111 -1.70 -0.27 -16.32
CA GLN A 111 -1.88 -0.18 -14.88
C GLN A 111 -0.97 0.91 -14.31
N SER A 112 -1.54 1.93 -13.68
CA SER A 112 -0.75 3.01 -13.09
C SER A 112 -0.21 2.67 -11.71
N TYR A 113 -0.99 2.00 -10.85
CA TYR A 113 -0.67 1.84 -9.43
C TYR A 113 -1.06 0.47 -8.88
N GLY A 114 -0.65 0.20 -7.64
CA GLY A 114 -1.03 -1.00 -6.90
C GLY A 114 -0.04 -2.15 -7.11
N PHE A 115 -0.59 -3.35 -7.26
CA PHE A 115 0.19 -4.59 -7.39
C PHE A 115 -0.10 -5.27 -8.71
N ILE A 116 0.84 -6.07 -9.18
CA ILE A 116 0.69 -6.90 -10.37
C ILE A 116 1.20 -8.30 -10.04
N LEU A 117 0.42 -9.32 -10.39
CA LEU A 117 0.77 -10.72 -10.15
C LEU A 117 1.04 -11.37 -11.50
N TYR A 118 2.22 -11.96 -11.65
CA TYR A 118 2.59 -12.80 -12.78
C TYR A 118 2.54 -14.26 -12.36
N GLU A 119 1.79 -15.09 -13.07
CA GLU A 119 1.77 -16.53 -12.88
C GLU A 119 2.28 -17.24 -14.13
N THR A 120 3.17 -18.23 -13.95
CA THR A 120 3.62 -19.15 -15.02
C THR A 120 3.87 -20.54 -14.42
N ALA A 121 3.94 -21.57 -15.26
CA ALA A 121 4.25 -22.94 -14.84
C ALA A 121 5.75 -23.21 -14.93
N ILE A 122 6.32 -23.81 -13.88
CA ILE A 122 7.70 -24.28 -13.88
C ILE A 122 7.72 -25.78 -13.55
N CYS A 123 8.57 -26.55 -14.23
CA CYS A 123 8.69 -28.00 -14.01
C CYS A 123 10.05 -28.40 -13.43
N SER A 124 10.90 -27.43 -13.14
CA SER A 124 12.21 -27.58 -12.52
C SER A 124 12.47 -26.42 -11.56
N GLY A 125 13.29 -26.68 -10.53
CA GLY A 125 13.87 -25.64 -9.69
C GLY A 125 15.20 -25.15 -10.24
N GLY A 126 15.78 -24.13 -9.62
CA GLY A 126 17.03 -23.52 -10.06
C GLY A 126 17.14 -22.07 -9.62
N GLU A 127 18.17 -21.40 -10.10
CA GLU A 127 18.38 -19.98 -9.85
C GLU A 127 17.41 -19.16 -10.71
N LEU A 128 16.41 -18.57 -10.06
CA LEU A 128 15.49 -17.60 -10.66
C LEU A 128 16.19 -16.26 -10.77
N HIS A 129 16.16 -15.65 -11.94
CA HIS A 129 16.50 -14.24 -12.15
C HIS A 129 15.30 -13.48 -12.67
N ALA A 130 15.01 -12.32 -12.08
CA ALA A 130 13.98 -11.41 -12.57
C ALA A 130 14.33 -9.95 -12.27
N ASP A 131 14.24 -9.11 -13.30
CA ASP A 131 14.36 -7.66 -13.18
C ASP A 131 13.06 -7.06 -12.63
N VAL A 132 12.99 -6.90 -11.32
CA VAL A 132 11.81 -6.42 -10.60
C VAL A 132 11.89 -4.91 -10.37
N GLN A 133 10.77 -4.19 -10.56
CA GLN A 133 10.58 -2.81 -10.14
C GLN A 133 9.24 -2.67 -9.37
N ASP A 134 9.20 -2.49 -8.05
CA ASP A 134 10.32 -2.23 -7.12
C ASP A 134 10.65 -3.41 -6.20
N THR A 135 9.64 -4.18 -5.79
CA THR A 135 9.82 -5.34 -4.90
C THR A 135 8.79 -6.40 -5.24
N ALA A 136 9.19 -7.66 -5.24
CA ALA A 136 8.33 -8.79 -5.52
C ALA A 136 8.41 -9.86 -4.44
N GLN A 137 7.26 -10.44 -4.09
CA GLN A 137 7.21 -11.68 -3.34
C GLN A 137 7.07 -12.85 -4.32
N VAL A 138 7.91 -13.86 -4.18
CA VAL A 138 7.94 -15.04 -5.05
C VAL A 138 7.35 -16.23 -4.31
N PHE A 139 6.42 -16.93 -4.96
CA PHE A 139 5.73 -18.10 -4.40
C PHE A 139 5.77 -19.28 -5.37
N LEU A 140 5.83 -20.49 -4.82
CA LEU A 140 5.45 -21.71 -5.53
C LEU A 140 4.08 -22.14 -5.04
N ASN A 141 3.12 -22.16 -5.97
CA ASN A 141 1.70 -22.19 -5.69
C ASN A 141 1.34 -21.06 -4.71
N GLU A 142 1.18 -21.37 -3.43
CA GLU A 142 0.83 -20.41 -2.38
C GLU A 142 1.94 -20.27 -1.33
N THR A 143 3.00 -21.07 -1.44
CA THR A 143 4.11 -21.12 -0.48
C THR A 143 5.16 -20.07 -0.85
N SER A 144 5.46 -19.16 0.08
CA SER A 144 6.48 -18.14 -0.11
C SER A 144 7.88 -18.77 -0.21
N ILE A 145 8.64 -18.35 -1.22
CA ILE A 145 10.03 -18.77 -1.47
C ILE A 145 11.00 -17.67 -1.07
N GLY A 146 10.62 -16.41 -1.30
CA GLY A 146 11.49 -15.28 -1.01
C GLY A 146 10.99 -13.97 -1.57
N ILE A 147 11.86 -12.97 -1.51
CA ILE A 147 11.60 -11.60 -1.96
C ILE A 147 12.70 -11.21 -2.93
N LEU A 148 12.30 -10.59 -4.04
CA LEU A 148 13.19 -9.94 -4.99
C LEU A 148 12.99 -8.42 -4.90
N GLY A 149 14.00 -7.66 -5.29
CA GLY A 149 13.90 -6.21 -5.43
C GLY A 149 15.04 -5.64 -6.24
N ASN A 150 15.12 -4.32 -6.36
CA ASN A 150 16.11 -3.65 -7.21
C ASN A 150 17.56 -4.04 -6.92
N ALA A 151 17.91 -4.37 -5.67
CA ALA A 151 19.26 -4.78 -5.28
C ALA A 151 19.47 -6.32 -5.29
N ASP A 152 18.38 -7.09 -5.24
CA ASP A 152 18.39 -8.55 -5.08
C ASP A 152 17.47 -9.16 -6.14
N GLN A 153 18.03 -9.46 -7.30
CA GLN A 153 17.29 -9.95 -8.47
C GLN A 153 17.34 -11.47 -8.67
N TYR A 154 18.06 -12.18 -7.80
CA TYR A 154 18.26 -13.62 -7.87
C TYR A 154 17.64 -14.32 -6.66
N LEU A 155 17.03 -15.48 -6.88
CA LEU A 155 16.45 -16.31 -5.83
C LEU A 155 16.56 -17.79 -6.20
N ASN A 156 17.00 -18.64 -5.27
CA ASN A 156 17.04 -20.07 -5.54
C ASN A 156 15.67 -20.73 -5.31
N ILE A 157 15.11 -21.33 -6.37
CA ILE A 157 13.88 -22.11 -6.31
C ILE A 157 14.22 -23.56 -5.95
N PRO A 158 13.60 -24.15 -4.91
CA PRO A 158 13.86 -25.53 -4.54
C PRO A 158 13.46 -26.50 -5.65
N LYS A 159 14.06 -27.69 -5.67
CA LYS A 159 13.66 -28.74 -6.62
C LYS A 159 12.18 -29.08 -6.44
N VAL A 160 11.41 -28.94 -7.53
CA VAL A 160 9.98 -29.24 -7.56
C VAL A 160 9.72 -30.64 -8.10
N ARG A 161 8.63 -31.26 -7.64
CA ARG A 161 8.07 -32.49 -8.24
C ARG A 161 6.94 -32.09 -9.18
N GLY A 162 7.03 -32.52 -10.44
CA GLY A 162 6.09 -32.12 -11.48
C GLY A 162 6.12 -30.62 -11.75
N CYS A 163 5.15 -30.15 -12.53
CA CYS A 163 4.99 -28.73 -12.79
C CYS A 163 4.21 -28.06 -11.66
N GLN A 164 4.70 -26.92 -11.21
CA GLN A 164 4.09 -26.08 -10.17
C GLN A 164 3.90 -24.67 -10.70
N ARG A 165 3.01 -23.91 -10.08
CA ARG A 165 2.74 -22.53 -10.47
C ARG A 165 3.69 -21.58 -9.76
N LEU A 166 4.62 -20.99 -10.50
CA LEU A 166 5.42 -19.87 -10.02
C LEU A 166 4.56 -18.62 -10.02
N ARG A 167 4.54 -17.89 -8.90
CA ARG A 167 3.82 -16.63 -8.76
C ARG A 167 4.78 -15.53 -8.30
N ILE A 168 4.78 -14.41 -9.00
CA ILE A 168 5.60 -13.23 -8.69
C ILE A 168 4.67 -12.05 -8.46
N LEU A 169 4.44 -11.71 -7.19
CA LEU A 169 3.59 -10.58 -6.80
C LEU A 169 4.46 -9.33 -6.65
N VAL A 170 4.41 -8.43 -7.63
CA VAL A 170 5.18 -7.17 -7.64
C VAL A 170 4.35 -6.04 -7.07
N GLU A 171 4.97 -5.23 -6.21
CA GLU A 171 4.43 -3.97 -5.71
C GLU A 171 5.12 -2.79 -6.42
N ASN A 172 4.32 -1.89 -7.00
CA ASN A 172 4.80 -0.56 -7.34
C ASN A 172 4.88 0.26 -6.05
N GLN A 173 6.10 0.62 -5.64
CA GLN A 173 6.32 1.35 -4.39
C GLN A 173 6.41 2.88 -4.56
N GLY A 174 6.02 3.38 -5.72
CA GLY A 174 6.06 4.80 -6.08
C GLY A 174 7.03 5.01 -7.25
N ARG A 175 6.68 5.87 -8.20
CA ARG A 175 7.62 6.27 -9.26
C ARG A 175 8.52 7.37 -8.74
N VAL A 176 9.79 7.35 -9.16
CA VAL A 176 10.71 8.44 -8.84
C VAL A 176 10.12 9.75 -9.36
N ASN A 177 10.06 10.78 -8.52
CA ASN A 177 9.42 12.06 -8.85
C ASN A 177 10.39 13.25 -8.81
N PHE A 178 11.68 12.99 -8.58
CA PHE A 178 12.75 13.98 -8.65
C PHE A 178 14.05 13.29 -9.06
N SER A 179 14.71 13.80 -10.11
CA SER A 179 15.98 13.35 -10.75
C SER A 179 15.81 12.95 -12.22
N TRP A 180 16.94 12.66 -12.89
CA TRP A 180 16.98 12.16 -14.27
C TRP A 180 16.31 10.79 -14.44
N LYS A 181 16.20 10.00 -13.36
CA LYS A 181 15.58 8.65 -13.36
C LYS A 181 14.09 8.64 -13.69
N ILE A 182 13.42 9.79 -13.70
CA ILE A 182 11.98 9.92 -14.02
C ILE A 182 11.65 9.35 -15.42
N GLN A 183 12.57 9.51 -16.39
CA GLN A 183 12.33 9.18 -17.80
C GLN A 183 12.08 7.67 -18.03
N ASP A 184 12.74 6.83 -17.25
CA ASP A 184 12.79 5.38 -17.47
C ASP A 184 11.91 4.60 -16.47
N GLN A 185 11.04 5.29 -15.72
CA GLN A 185 10.22 4.62 -14.71
C GLN A 185 9.18 3.71 -15.38
N ARG A 186 9.35 2.41 -15.19
CA ARG A 186 8.36 1.36 -15.44
C ARG A 186 8.32 0.42 -14.25
N LYS A 187 7.16 -0.20 -14.00
CA LYS A 187 6.91 -1.00 -12.78
C LYS A 187 6.43 -2.40 -13.15
N GLY A 188 6.63 -3.36 -12.26
CA GLY A 188 6.42 -4.78 -12.56
C GLY A 188 7.72 -5.50 -12.92
N LEU A 189 7.65 -6.42 -13.87
CA LEU A 189 8.82 -7.12 -14.40
C LEU A 189 9.34 -6.41 -15.65
N ILE A 190 10.63 -6.05 -15.64
CA ILE A 190 11.30 -5.27 -16.69
C ILE A 190 12.25 -6.19 -17.46
N GLY A 191 11.71 -6.96 -18.40
CA GLY A 191 12.49 -7.91 -19.19
C GLY A 191 12.15 -9.37 -18.86
N SER A 192 12.91 -10.30 -19.44
CA SER A 192 12.67 -11.73 -19.30
C SER A 192 12.95 -12.23 -17.88
N VAL A 193 12.11 -13.15 -17.40
CA VAL A 193 12.40 -13.94 -16.18
C VAL A 193 13.04 -15.25 -16.61
N THR A 194 14.08 -15.70 -15.91
CA THR A 194 14.78 -16.94 -16.27
C THR A 194 14.95 -17.86 -15.07
N ILE A 195 15.05 -19.18 -15.33
CA ILE A 195 15.56 -20.17 -14.37
C ILE A 195 16.80 -20.81 -14.97
N ASN A 196 17.95 -20.72 -14.28
CA ASN A 196 19.24 -21.17 -14.79
C ASN A 196 19.55 -20.61 -16.20
N ASN A 197 19.26 -19.31 -16.41
CA ASN A 197 19.38 -18.60 -17.69
C ASN A 197 18.46 -19.09 -18.82
N ILE A 198 17.50 -19.96 -18.54
CA ILE A 198 16.46 -20.38 -19.50
C ILE A 198 15.24 -19.47 -19.29
N PRO A 199 14.80 -18.70 -20.31
CA PRO A 199 13.62 -17.85 -20.22
C PRO A 199 12.36 -18.65 -19.90
N LEU A 200 11.53 -18.09 -19.02
CA LEU A 200 10.18 -18.56 -18.77
C LEU A 200 9.20 -17.88 -19.75
N GLU A 201 8.16 -18.61 -20.10
CA GLU A 201 7.13 -18.17 -21.04
C GLU A 201 5.73 -18.49 -20.51
N GLY A 202 4.69 -18.02 -21.21
CA GLY A 202 3.30 -18.36 -20.92
C GLY A 202 2.81 -17.81 -19.58
N TYR A 203 2.63 -16.50 -19.51
CA TYR A 203 2.20 -15.78 -18.32
C TYR A 203 0.69 -15.52 -18.30
N THR A 204 0.11 -15.71 -17.13
CA THR A 204 -1.18 -15.13 -16.74
C THR A 204 -0.91 -13.95 -15.80
N ILE A 205 -1.33 -12.76 -16.19
CA ILE A 205 -0.97 -11.51 -15.51
C ILE A 205 -2.23 -10.85 -14.93
N TYR A 206 -2.27 -10.69 -13.61
CA TYR A 206 -3.38 -10.07 -12.90
C TYR A 206 -3.00 -8.66 -12.45
N SER A 207 -3.85 -7.68 -12.79
CA SER A 207 -3.74 -6.30 -12.32
C SER A 207 -4.53 -6.11 -11.02
N LEU A 208 -3.87 -5.60 -9.98
CA LEU A 208 -4.47 -5.31 -8.67
C LEU A 208 -4.37 -3.81 -8.36
N GLU A 209 -5.20 -3.03 -9.05
CA GLU A 209 -5.32 -1.59 -8.82
C GLU A 209 -6.04 -1.25 -7.50
N MET A 210 -6.79 -2.19 -6.94
CA MET A 210 -7.57 -2.06 -5.70
C MET A 210 -8.45 -0.79 -5.68
N LYS A 211 -9.12 -0.52 -6.81
CA LYS A 211 -10.11 0.57 -6.95
C LYS A 211 -11.40 0.23 -6.19
N MET A 212 -12.26 1.23 -5.98
CA MET A 212 -13.56 1.06 -5.30
C MET A 212 -14.38 -0.11 -5.87
N SER A 213 -14.47 -0.22 -7.21
CA SER A 213 -15.23 -1.27 -7.90
C SER A 213 -14.70 -2.69 -7.66
N PHE A 214 -13.43 -2.83 -7.27
CA PHE A 214 -12.90 -4.12 -6.82
C PHE A 214 -13.47 -4.52 -5.46
N PHE A 215 -13.58 -3.58 -4.51
CA PHE A 215 -14.15 -3.86 -3.18
C PHE A 215 -15.65 -4.14 -3.24
N GLU A 216 -16.39 -3.46 -4.12
CA GLU A 216 -17.81 -3.76 -4.38
C GLU A 216 -18.02 -5.22 -4.83
N ARG A 217 -17.15 -5.75 -5.69
CA ARG A 217 -17.18 -7.18 -6.06
C ARG A 217 -16.77 -8.08 -4.90
N LEU A 218 -15.78 -7.67 -4.11
CA LEU A 218 -15.27 -8.44 -2.98
C LEU A 218 -16.31 -8.64 -1.85
N HIS A 219 -17.36 -7.82 -1.81
CA HIS A 219 -18.50 -8.01 -0.89
C HIS A 219 -19.26 -9.33 -1.15
N SER A 220 -19.24 -9.83 -2.38
CA SER A 220 -19.80 -11.14 -2.75
C SER A 220 -18.87 -12.32 -2.46
N ALA A 221 -17.64 -12.06 -2.00
CA ALA A 221 -16.67 -13.10 -1.76
C ALA A 221 -17.01 -13.95 -0.53
N THR A 222 -16.58 -15.21 -0.55
CA THR A 222 -16.72 -16.08 0.63
C THR A 222 -15.57 -15.83 1.60
N TRP A 223 -15.78 -14.89 2.52
CA TRP A 223 -14.82 -14.55 3.56
C TRP A 223 -14.68 -15.65 4.61
N ARG A 224 -13.45 -15.95 5.03
CA ARG A 224 -13.14 -17.00 6.02
C ARG A 224 -13.06 -16.39 7.42
N PRO A 225 -13.60 -17.05 8.47
CA PRO A 225 -13.47 -16.55 9.84
C PRO A 225 -12.00 -16.38 10.26
N PHE A 226 -11.64 -15.21 10.77
CA PHE A 226 -10.27 -14.92 11.19
C PHE A 226 -10.03 -15.32 12.65
N ARG A 227 -9.72 -16.61 12.87
CA ARG A 227 -9.51 -17.18 14.21
C ARG A 227 -8.06 -17.21 14.66
N SER A 228 -7.14 -17.43 13.74
CA SER A 228 -5.69 -17.57 13.98
C SER A 228 -4.87 -16.82 12.92
N SER A 229 -3.56 -16.74 13.13
CA SER A 229 -2.67 -16.03 12.21
C SER A 229 -2.59 -16.68 10.83
N TYR A 230 -2.48 -15.85 9.78
CA TYR A 230 -2.21 -16.29 8.41
C TYR A 230 -0.84 -15.76 7.94
N LEU A 231 -0.12 -16.58 7.19
CA LEU A 231 1.17 -16.25 6.56
C LEU A 231 0.96 -16.15 5.06
N GLY A 232 1.21 -14.98 4.50
CA GLY A 232 1.02 -14.66 3.09
C GLY A 232 0.14 -13.42 2.88
N PRO A 233 0.03 -12.97 1.62
CA PRO A 233 -0.80 -11.82 1.26
C PRO A 233 -2.29 -12.15 1.41
N ALA A 234 -3.01 -11.33 2.17
CA ALA A 234 -4.44 -11.51 2.39
C ALA A 234 -5.15 -10.18 2.70
N PHE A 235 -6.45 -10.16 2.44
CA PHE A 235 -7.34 -9.10 2.86
C PHE A 235 -7.99 -9.48 4.20
N TYR A 236 -8.20 -8.49 5.06
CA TYR A 236 -8.85 -8.64 6.36
C TYR A 236 -9.94 -7.59 6.48
N ILE A 237 -11.13 -8.00 6.89
CA ILE A 237 -12.29 -7.10 7.01
C ILE A 237 -12.75 -7.00 8.46
N GLY A 238 -13.07 -5.78 8.88
CA GLY A 238 -13.64 -5.46 10.18
C GLY A 238 -14.56 -4.26 10.12
N THR A 239 -15.03 -3.83 11.28
CA THR A 239 -15.98 -2.73 11.41
C THR A 239 -15.47 -1.69 12.40
N LEU A 240 -15.31 -0.45 11.93
CA LEU A 240 -15.08 0.71 12.76
C LEU A 240 -16.43 1.33 13.15
N ARG A 241 -16.68 1.49 14.45
CA ARG A 241 -17.93 2.08 14.96
C ARG A 241 -17.73 3.54 15.34
N ALA A 242 -18.26 4.43 14.53
CA ALA A 242 -18.26 5.86 14.76
C ALA A 242 -19.58 6.32 15.42
N GLY A 243 -19.49 7.35 16.26
CA GLY A 243 -20.68 8.01 16.82
C GLY A 243 -21.47 8.80 15.77
N SER A 244 -22.52 9.50 16.22
CA SER A 244 -23.40 10.30 15.36
C SER A 244 -22.70 11.42 14.59
N SER A 245 -21.58 11.92 15.10
CA SER A 245 -20.71 12.90 14.44
C SER A 245 -19.29 12.36 14.38
N PRO A 246 -18.90 11.69 13.28
CA PRO A 246 -17.54 11.24 13.09
C PRO A 246 -16.52 12.39 13.12
N LYS A 247 -15.30 12.09 13.54
CA LYS A 247 -14.18 13.00 13.80
C LYS A 247 -12.91 12.39 13.27
N ASP A 248 -11.90 13.21 13.09
CA ASP A 248 -10.59 12.74 12.65
C ASP A 248 -9.97 11.78 13.68
N THR A 249 -9.16 10.84 13.21
CA THR A 249 -8.41 9.92 14.06
C THR A 249 -7.13 9.45 13.37
N PHE A 250 -6.30 8.71 14.08
CA PHE A 250 -5.08 8.09 13.55
C PHE A 250 -5.10 6.59 13.79
N LEU A 251 -5.06 5.80 12.71
CA LEU A 251 -5.06 4.34 12.80
C LEU A 251 -3.65 3.83 13.09
N ARG A 252 -3.50 3.01 14.13
CA ARG A 252 -2.27 2.28 14.45
C ARG A 252 -2.46 0.79 14.23
N LEU A 253 -1.58 0.17 13.45
CA LEU A 253 -1.66 -1.24 13.08
C LEU A 253 -0.69 -2.08 13.92
N LEU A 254 -1.15 -2.51 15.09
CA LEU A 254 -0.34 -3.26 16.05
C LEU A 254 -0.04 -4.68 15.55
N ASN A 255 1.24 -5.04 15.52
CA ASN A 255 1.78 -6.35 15.09
C ASN A 255 1.50 -6.72 13.62
N TRP A 256 0.99 -5.78 12.82
CA TRP A 256 0.93 -5.92 11.37
C TRP A 256 2.31 -5.60 10.78
N ASN A 257 2.62 -6.17 9.62
CA ASN A 257 3.92 -5.98 8.99
C ASN A 257 3.86 -4.81 8.01
N ASN A 258 3.25 -5.02 6.84
CA ASN A 258 3.15 -3.98 5.83
C ASN A 258 2.03 -4.25 4.84
N GLY A 259 1.46 -3.18 4.33
CA GLY A 259 0.23 -3.28 3.57
C GLY A 259 -0.48 -1.95 3.36
N PHE A 260 -1.78 -2.03 3.09
CA PHE A 260 -2.65 -0.88 2.80
C PHE A 260 -3.96 -0.97 3.58
N VAL A 261 -4.47 0.18 4.03
CA VAL A 261 -5.78 0.28 4.71
C VAL A 261 -6.79 0.95 3.79
N PHE A 262 -8.01 0.42 3.78
CA PHE A 262 -9.15 0.94 3.06
C PHE A 262 -10.29 1.20 4.05
N ILE A 263 -10.92 2.37 3.99
CA ILE A 263 -12.10 2.73 4.77
C ILE A 263 -13.24 3.01 3.80
N ASN A 264 -14.33 2.26 3.91
CA ASN A 264 -15.49 2.35 3.00
C ASN A 264 -15.01 2.35 1.53
N GLY A 265 -14.08 1.42 1.21
CA GLY A 265 -13.41 1.27 -0.08
C GLY A 265 -12.45 2.38 -0.51
N ARG A 266 -12.24 3.43 0.29
CA ARG A 266 -11.24 4.49 0.03
C ARG A 266 -9.88 4.09 0.61
N ASN A 267 -8.83 4.16 -0.21
CA ASN A 267 -7.48 3.78 0.19
C ASN A 267 -6.80 4.88 1.02
N LEU A 268 -6.56 4.63 2.32
CA LEU A 268 -5.84 5.55 3.20
C LEU A 268 -4.34 5.60 2.90
N GLY A 269 -3.81 4.55 2.28
CA GLY A 269 -2.41 4.44 1.90
C GLY A 269 -1.65 3.35 2.66
N ARG A 270 -0.34 3.38 2.50
CA ARG A 270 0.59 2.34 2.96
C ARG A 270 0.88 2.48 4.45
N TYR A 271 0.87 1.36 5.16
CA TYR A 271 1.56 1.23 6.44
C TYR A 271 2.75 0.29 6.32
N TRP A 272 3.77 0.52 7.15
CA TRP A 272 4.92 -0.38 7.24
C TRP A 272 5.54 -0.30 8.63
N TYR A 273 5.70 -1.45 9.28
CA TYR A 273 6.27 -1.58 10.62
C TYR A 273 7.68 -0.97 10.77
N ILE A 274 8.43 -0.75 9.67
CA ILE A 274 9.78 -0.17 9.75
C ILE A 274 9.77 1.31 10.14
N GLY A 275 8.65 2.01 9.94
CA GLY A 275 8.53 3.44 10.23
C GLY A 275 9.20 4.35 9.18
N PRO A 276 9.44 5.63 9.51
CA PRO A 276 9.18 6.25 10.82
C PRO A 276 7.69 6.42 11.11
N GLN A 277 6.82 6.59 10.10
CA GLN A 277 5.38 6.70 10.31
C GLN A 277 4.79 5.42 10.92
N GLU A 278 4.11 5.50 12.06
CA GLU A 278 3.44 4.37 12.71
C GLU A 278 1.91 4.41 12.60
N THR A 279 1.36 5.58 12.26
CA THR A 279 -0.08 5.79 12.16
C THR A 279 -0.51 6.34 10.81
N LEU A 280 -1.66 5.91 10.33
CA LEU A 280 -2.33 6.50 9.16
C LEU A 280 -3.41 7.49 9.59
N TYR A 281 -3.38 8.70 9.05
CA TYR A 281 -4.43 9.69 9.26
C TYR A 281 -5.74 9.23 8.61
N LEU A 282 -6.83 9.25 9.37
CA LEU A 282 -8.19 8.95 8.91
C LEU A 282 -9.06 10.20 9.10
N PRO A 283 -9.40 10.90 8.00
CA PRO A 283 -10.33 12.03 8.05
C PRO A 283 -11.71 11.59 8.51
N GLY A 284 -12.31 12.32 9.45
CA GLY A 284 -13.68 12.08 9.92
C GLY A 284 -14.72 12.19 8.79
N THR A 285 -14.42 12.96 7.75
CA THR A 285 -15.26 13.11 6.54
C THR A 285 -15.32 11.85 5.68
N TRP A 286 -14.44 10.88 5.89
CA TRP A 286 -14.48 9.57 5.20
C TRP A 286 -15.32 8.54 5.96
N LEU A 287 -15.82 8.91 7.14
CA LEU A 287 -16.63 8.07 7.99
C LEU A 287 -18.11 8.46 7.90
N HIS A 288 -18.96 7.46 7.99
CA HIS A 288 -20.39 7.59 8.19
C HIS A 288 -20.73 7.44 9.69
N PRO A 289 -21.83 8.04 10.17
CA PRO A 289 -22.38 7.71 11.48
C PRO A 289 -22.66 6.20 11.60
N GLY A 290 -22.24 5.57 12.70
CA GLY A 290 -22.44 4.14 12.92
C GLY A 290 -21.31 3.28 12.36
N GLU A 291 -21.66 2.22 11.65
CA GLU A 291 -20.71 1.20 11.18
C GLU A 291 -20.01 1.61 9.89
N ASN A 292 -18.68 1.48 9.89
CA ASN A 292 -17.81 1.76 8.75
C ASN A 292 -16.99 0.52 8.45
N GLU A 293 -16.90 0.16 7.18
CA GLU A 293 -16.06 -0.94 6.74
C GLU A 293 -14.60 -0.52 6.79
N ILE A 294 -13.77 -1.38 7.40
CA ILE A 294 -12.32 -1.31 7.28
C ILE A 294 -11.81 -2.59 6.63
N ILE A 295 -11.10 -2.45 5.51
CA ILE A 295 -10.39 -3.54 4.85
C ILE A 295 -8.90 -3.25 4.93
N LEU A 296 -8.12 -4.27 5.28
CA LEU A 296 -6.67 -4.22 5.31
C LEU A 296 -6.11 -5.24 4.33
N PHE A 297 -5.22 -4.82 3.43
CA PHE A 297 -4.38 -5.75 2.67
C PHE A 297 -3.03 -5.87 3.36
N GLU A 298 -2.74 -7.02 3.98
CA GLU A 298 -1.46 -7.33 4.64
C GLU A 298 -0.67 -8.30 3.78
N LYS A 299 0.61 -8.01 3.54
CA LYS A 299 1.41 -8.70 2.52
C LYS A 299 2.16 -9.92 3.03
N ARG A 300 2.42 -10.04 4.34
CA ARG A 300 3.34 -11.03 4.91
C ARG A 300 2.71 -11.87 6.01
N LYS A 301 2.25 -11.23 7.08
CA LYS A 301 1.73 -11.93 8.26
C LYS A 301 0.71 -11.06 8.97
N SER A 302 -0.44 -11.66 9.25
CA SER A 302 -1.54 -11.01 9.96
C SER A 302 -1.09 -10.46 11.31
N GLY A 303 -1.49 -9.23 11.62
CA GLY A 303 -1.48 -8.67 12.96
C GLY A 303 -2.72 -9.08 13.75
N SER A 304 -2.98 -8.36 14.85
CA SER A 304 -4.05 -8.71 15.79
C SER A 304 -5.14 -7.65 15.92
N TYR A 305 -4.76 -6.37 16.00
CA TYR A 305 -5.70 -5.28 16.27
C TYR A 305 -5.39 -4.05 15.43
N ILE A 306 -6.43 -3.27 15.20
CA ILE A 306 -6.37 -1.91 14.66
C ILE A 306 -6.80 -0.99 15.79
N LEU A 307 -5.89 -0.11 16.21
CA LEU A 307 -6.11 0.87 17.26
C LEU A 307 -6.33 2.24 16.63
N THR A 308 -6.97 3.13 17.37
CA THR A 308 -7.13 4.52 16.96
C THR A 308 -6.55 5.45 18.03
N ASN A 309 -5.97 6.57 17.61
CA ASN A 309 -5.27 7.52 18.46
C ASN A 309 -5.73 8.95 18.17
N LEU A 310 -5.59 9.84 19.15
CA LEU A 310 -5.81 11.29 18.97
C LEU A 310 -4.71 11.96 18.14
N ASN A 311 -3.48 11.50 18.30
CA ASN A 311 -2.29 12.12 17.72
C ASN A 311 -1.57 11.13 16.80
N PRO A 312 -0.85 11.64 15.78
CA PRO A 312 0.02 10.79 14.98
C PRO A 312 1.16 10.23 15.85
N SER A 313 1.69 9.07 15.45
CA SER A 313 2.88 8.47 16.07
C SER A 313 3.94 8.23 15.01
N PHE A 314 5.17 8.57 15.35
CA PHE A 314 6.35 8.32 14.54
C PHE A 314 7.41 7.66 15.41
N LYS A 315 8.12 6.67 14.87
CA LYS A 315 9.29 6.09 15.53
C LYS A 315 10.39 7.13 15.59
N THR A 316 11.02 7.24 16.76
CA THR A 316 12.28 7.97 16.90
C THR A 316 13.32 7.28 16.02
N VAL A 317 13.77 7.97 14.98
CA VAL A 317 14.96 7.57 14.23
C VAL A 317 16.14 8.08 15.04
N LEU A 318 16.83 7.17 15.72
CA LEU A 318 18.11 7.45 16.39
C LEU A 318 19.22 7.55 15.34
#